data_AF-A0A7S7T791-F1
#
_entry.id   AF-A0A7S7T791-F1
#
_cell.length_a   1.000
_cell.length_b   1.000
_cell.length_c   1.000
_cell.angle_alpha   90.00
_cell.angle_beta   90.00
_cell.angle_gamma   90.00
#
_symmetry.space_group_name_H-M   'P 1'
#
loop_
_entity.id
_entity.type
_entity.pdbx_description
1 polymer ?
#
loop_
_entity_poly.entity_id
_entity_poly.type
_entity_poly.pdbx_seq_one_letter_code
_entity_poly.pdbx_strand_id
1 'polypeptide(L)'
;MSTAATSFPERNAAEAADLVLAPETAPPEVRARRARQRRQMYMGQVASYSLGASVLLLYAYDGTISMGVPSLFWIGGLIIIGTFTVLSEAGFGDRFKDHYLTVYQISAHMALQLAFLLAVPTVGVAFLAVLFLIFAFGTLRMTSGQAMLTWALATCGLAAVFLGSDLPIGLPVTTRLQRAASMLCFVLVIGQCAFLGLFGATLRKVLYRRSIELKAAYQRIEELAELDELTGAYNRRCITRLLDAEIEKSRQASTPCAIALIDLDWFKRINDAYGHPVGDEVLRTFAITIFANIRPADSFGRYGGEEFLLLLPGMPGDAAQRMLERLRGIVADLDWSAFSPGMRVTISAGVATLRDTDTADTFLARADRALYSAKAQGRNSIVTN
;
A
#
# COMPACT_ATOMS: atom_id res chain seq x y z
N MET A 1 11.45 -34.39 3.72
CA MET A 1 12.33 -33.35 4.29
C MET A 1 12.62 -32.30 3.22
N SER A 2 11.84 -31.22 3.20
CA SER A 2 12.20 -29.98 2.51
C SER A 2 11.29 -28.90 3.08
N THR A 3 11.77 -28.27 4.14
CA THR A 3 11.12 -27.14 4.79
C THR A 3 12.18 -26.10 5.09
N ALA A 4 11.80 -24.84 4.93
CA ALA A 4 12.47 -23.63 5.38
C ALA A 4 13.52 -23.03 4.44
N ALA A 5 13.04 -22.25 3.46
CA ALA A 5 13.72 -21.04 3.01
C ALA A 5 12.74 -20.07 2.30
N THR A 6 11.56 -19.80 2.88
CA THR A 6 10.81 -18.58 2.48
C THR A 6 11.55 -17.38 3.07
N SER A 7 12.01 -16.51 2.20
CA SER A 7 12.93 -15.43 2.55
C SER A 7 12.27 -14.43 3.54
N PHE A 8 13.05 -13.93 4.50
CA PHE A 8 12.62 -12.90 5.46
C PHE A 8 11.87 -11.67 4.85
N PRO A 9 12.13 -11.22 3.61
CA PRO A 9 11.36 -10.13 2.98
C PRO A 9 9.93 -10.50 2.54
N GLU A 10 9.65 -11.71 2.07
CA GLU A 10 8.28 -12.15 1.70
C GLU A 10 7.34 -12.15 2.91
N ARG A 11 7.87 -12.47 4.09
CA ARG A 11 7.14 -12.43 5.35
C ARG A 11 6.58 -11.04 5.65
N ASN A 12 7.24 -9.95 5.29
CA ASN A 12 6.81 -8.62 5.73
C ASN A 12 5.88 -7.92 4.73
N ALA A 13 5.90 -8.30 3.45
CA ALA A 13 4.97 -7.81 2.43
C ALA A 13 3.53 -8.32 2.66
N ALA A 14 3.39 -9.58 3.06
CA ALA A 14 2.11 -10.13 3.50
C ALA A 14 1.53 -9.35 4.71
N GLU A 15 2.41 -8.91 5.62
CA GLU A 15 2.04 -8.23 6.87
C GLU A 15 1.35 -6.88 6.66
N ALA A 16 1.64 -6.19 5.55
CA ALA A 16 1.02 -4.93 5.17
C ALA A 16 -0.24 -5.12 4.32
N ALA A 17 -0.28 -6.13 3.44
CA ALA A 17 -1.46 -6.49 2.66
C ALA A 17 -2.61 -7.02 3.56
N ASP A 18 -2.27 -7.65 4.68
CA ASP A 18 -3.20 -8.20 5.67
C ASP A 18 -4.05 -7.16 6.40
N LEU A 19 -3.68 -5.88 6.36
CA LEU A 19 -4.45 -4.77 6.93
C LEU A 19 -5.58 -4.30 6.01
N VAL A 20 -5.57 -4.71 4.73
CA VAL A 20 -6.50 -4.23 3.68
C VAL A 20 -7.49 -5.32 3.24
N LEU A 21 -7.18 -6.62 3.47
CA LEU A 21 -8.01 -7.74 3.01
C LEU A 21 -9.27 -7.97 3.88
N ALA A 22 -10.42 -8.06 3.21
CA ALA A 22 -11.72 -8.36 3.79
C ALA A 22 -11.81 -9.80 4.36
N PRO A 23 -12.70 -10.08 5.33
CA PRO A 23 -12.71 -11.30 6.16
C PRO A 23 -12.78 -12.62 5.37
N GLU A 24 -13.47 -12.63 4.24
CA GLU A 24 -13.77 -13.86 3.49
C GLU A 24 -12.64 -14.33 2.57
N THR A 25 -11.69 -13.45 2.22
CA THR A 25 -10.65 -13.73 1.21
C THR A 25 -9.25 -13.90 1.79
N ALA A 26 -9.07 -13.81 3.11
CA ALA A 26 -7.75 -13.90 3.74
C ALA A 26 -7.17 -15.33 3.64
N PRO A 27 -5.97 -15.52 3.05
CA PRO A 27 -5.29 -16.81 2.95
C PRO A 27 -5.06 -17.47 4.32
N PRO A 28 -4.96 -18.82 4.39
CA PRO A 28 -4.75 -19.54 5.65
C PRO A 28 -3.47 -19.10 6.40
N GLU A 29 -2.44 -18.67 5.68
CA GLU A 29 -1.20 -18.14 6.27
C GLU A 29 -1.41 -16.85 7.06
N VAL A 30 -2.28 -15.97 6.56
CA VAL A 30 -2.65 -14.69 7.19
C VAL A 30 -3.40 -14.95 8.49
N ARG A 31 -4.36 -15.88 8.48
CA ARG A 31 -5.11 -16.29 9.68
C ARG A 31 -4.18 -16.88 10.74
N ALA A 32 -3.25 -17.75 10.34
CA ALA A 32 -2.25 -18.34 11.23
C ALA A 32 -1.29 -17.30 11.84
N ARG A 33 -0.96 -16.23 11.10
CA ARG A 33 -0.14 -15.13 11.59
C ARG A 33 -0.90 -14.25 12.58
N ARG A 34 -2.13 -13.85 12.25
CA ARG A 34 -3.03 -13.12 13.16
C ARG A 34 -3.20 -13.88 14.47
N ALA A 35 -3.40 -15.20 14.42
CA ALA A 35 -3.46 -16.06 15.61
C ALA A 35 -2.19 -16.03 16.45
N ARG A 36 -1.00 -16.08 15.84
CA ARG A 36 0.28 -15.96 16.56
C ARG A 36 0.44 -14.61 17.26
N GLN A 37 0.09 -13.51 16.59
CA GLN A 37 0.14 -12.17 17.19
C GLN A 37 -0.85 -12.02 18.35
N ARG A 38 -2.03 -12.66 18.29
CA ARG A 38 -2.98 -12.70 19.41
C ARG A 38 -2.42 -13.44 20.62
N ARG A 39 -1.83 -14.62 20.41
CA ARG A 39 -1.20 -15.40 21.49
C ARG A 39 -0.09 -14.63 22.19
N GLN A 40 0.79 -13.96 21.45
CA GLN A 40 1.84 -13.11 22.04
C GLN A 40 1.27 -11.97 22.90
N MET A 41 0.16 -11.38 22.47
CA MET A 41 -0.52 -10.33 23.22
C MET A 41 -1.13 -10.87 24.52
N TYR A 42 -1.84 -12.00 24.46
CA TYR A 42 -2.42 -12.64 25.64
C TYR A 42 -1.34 -13.03 26.65
N MET A 43 -0.18 -13.53 26.19
CA MET A 43 0.96 -13.78 27.07
C MET A 43 1.45 -12.51 27.78
N GLY A 44 1.53 -11.38 27.07
CA GLY A 44 1.87 -10.09 27.66
C GLY A 44 0.86 -9.61 28.72
N GLN A 45 -0.44 -9.83 28.48
CA GLN A 45 -1.49 -9.52 29.44
C GLN A 45 -1.39 -10.40 30.69
N VAL A 46 -1.16 -11.71 30.55
CA VAL A 46 -0.93 -12.63 31.68
C VAL A 46 0.27 -12.18 32.52
N ALA A 47 1.38 -11.79 31.87
CA ALA A 47 2.54 -11.26 32.57
C ALA A 47 2.20 -9.98 33.34
N SER A 48 1.43 -9.06 32.74
CA SER A 48 1.00 -7.82 33.39
C SER A 48 0.11 -8.08 34.62
N TYR A 49 -0.89 -8.96 34.51
CA TYR A 49 -1.74 -9.34 35.64
C TYR A 49 -0.96 -10.02 36.76
N SER A 50 0.06 -10.83 36.41
CA SER A 50 0.94 -11.48 37.38
C SER A 50 1.82 -10.48 38.15
N LEU A 51 2.35 -9.48 37.45
CA LEU A 51 3.08 -8.36 38.07
C LEU A 51 2.17 -7.54 38.99
N GLY A 52 0.95 -7.20 38.53
CA GLY A 52 -0.04 -6.49 39.35
C GLY A 52 -0.44 -7.26 40.60
N ALA A 53 -0.73 -8.56 40.48
CA ALA A 53 -1.03 -9.43 41.61
C ALA A 53 0.14 -9.50 42.61
N SER A 54 1.39 -9.50 42.12
CA SER A 54 2.58 -9.51 42.98
C SER A 54 2.68 -8.22 43.81
N VAL A 55 2.35 -7.06 43.23
CA VAL A 55 2.27 -5.79 43.96
C VAL A 55 1.14 -5.82 45.01
N LEU A 56 -0.03 -6.36 44.65
CA LEU A 56 -1.15 -6.50 45.61
C LEU A 56 -0.80 -7.45 46.77
N LEU A 57 -0.01 -8.49 46.52
CA LEU A 57 0.49 -9.40 47.56
C LEU A 57 1.34 -8.67 48.61
N LEU A 58 2.11 -7.64 48.23
CA LEU A 58 2.87 -6.82 49.17
C LEU A 58 1.93 -6.01 50.09
N TYR A 59 0.85 -5.45 49.56
CA TYR A 59 -0.17 -4.79 50.37
C TYR A 59 -0.93 -5.77 51.28
N ALA A 60 -1.18 -6.99 50.80
CA ALA A 60 -1.84 -8.01 51.60
C ALA A 60 -0.95 -8.49 52.77
N TYR A 61 0.36 -8.66 52.52
CA TYR A 61 1.33 -9.02 53.53
C TYR A 61 1.50 -7.93 54.61
N ASP A 62 1.42 -6.66 54.23
CA ASP A 62 1.40 -5.53 55.17
C ASP A 62 0.08 -5.44 55.99
N GLY A 63 -0.96 -6.17 55.59
CA GLY A 63 -2.29 -6.12 56.22
C GLY A 63 -3.17 -4.97 55.74
N THR A 64 -2.78 -4.26 54.67
CA THR A 64 -3.58 -3.18 54.06
C THR A 64 -4.84 -3.72 53.38
N ILE A 65 -4.77 -4.94 52.83
CA ILE A 65 -5.87 -5.62 52.14
C ILE A 65 -5.92 -7.10 52.54
N SER A 66 -7.04 -7.77 52.29
CA SER A 66 -7.17 -9.22 52.57
C SER A 66 -6.29 -10.05 51.63
N MET A 67 -5.74 -11.17 52.15
CA MET A 67 -4.91 -12.12 51.39
C MET A 67 -5.64 -12.78 50.22
N GLY A 68 -6.97 -12.74 50.17
CA GLY A 68 -7.77 -13.21 49.02
C GLY A 68 -7.75 -12.26 47.82
N VAL A 69 -7.51 -10.96 48.02
CA VAL A 69 -7.64 -9.94 46.96
C VAL A 69 -6.66 -10.14 45.79
N PRO A 70 -5.34 -10.39 46.01
CA PRO A 70 -4.39 -10.59 44.92
C PRO A 70 -4.77 -11.80 44.04
N SER A 71 -5.21 -12.89 44.66
CA SER A 71 -5.64 -14.11 43.96
C SER A 71 -6.90 -13.89 43.14
N LEU A 72 -7.91 -13.20 43.71
CA LEU A 72 -9.13 -12.85 42.98
C LEU A 72 -8.84 -11.93 41.79
N PHE A 73 -7.93 -10.96 41.95
CA PHE A 73 -7.52 -10.06 40.88
C PHE A 73 -6.85 -10.83 39.73
N TRP A 74 -5.92 -11.72 40.06
CA TRP A 74 -5.20 -12.53 39.09
C TRP A 74 -6.14 -13.49 38.35
N ILE A 75 -6.99 -14.21 39.08
CA ILE A 75 -7.98 -15.14 38.52
C ILE A 75 -8.97 -14.39 37.62
N GLY A 76 -9.49 -13.23 38.06
CA GLY A 76 -10.39 -12.41 37.26
C GLY A 76 -9.74 -11.98 35.93
N GLY A 77 -8.48 -11.56 35.96
CA GLY A 77 -7.71 -11.25 34.76
C GLY A 77 -7.56 -12.45 33.82
N LEU A 78 -7.20 -13.62 34.37
CA LEU A 78 -7.06 -14.85 33.60
C LEU A 78 -8.38 -15.34 32.99
N ILE A 79 -9.50 -15.20 33.69
CA ILE A 79 -10.83 -15.56 33.16
C ILE A 79 -11.15 -14.71 31.93
N ILE A 80 -10.89 -13.39 31.99
CA ILE A 80 -11.10 -12.49 30.85
C ILE A 80 -10.20 -12.91 29.69
N ILE A 81 -8.89 -13.08 29.93
CA ILE A 81 -7.91 -13.47 28.89
C ILE A 81 -8.28 -14.83 28.28
N GLY A 82 -8.63 -15.81 29.12
CA GLY A 82 -9.04 -17.15 28.69
C GLY A 82 -10.31 -17.12 27.84
N THR A 83 -11.31 -16.34 28.25
CA THR A 83 -12.56 -16.16 27.48
C THR A 83 -12.26 -15.61 26.09
N PHE A 84 -11.45 -14.56 25.98
CA PHE A 84 -11.08 -14.00 24.68
C PHE A 84 -10.16 -14.90 23.87
N THR A 85 -9.32 -15.71 24.52
CA THR A 85 -8.51 -16.74 23.85
C THR A 85 -9.40 -17.79 23.20
N VAL A 86 -10.40 -18.32 23.93
CA VAL A 86 -11.36 -19.30 23.41
C VAL A 86 -12.19 -18.71 22.27
N LEU A 87 -12.73 -17.50 22.43
CA LEU A 87 -13.47 -16.80 21.36
C LEU A 87 -12.60 -16.58 20.12
N SER A 88 -11.32 -16.29 20.32
CA SER A 88 -10.36 -16.08 19.26
C SER A 88 -10.02 -17.36 18.50
N GLU A 89 -9.86 -18.48 19.18
CA GLU A 89 -9.59 -19.79 18.56
C GLU A 89 -10.82 -20.39 17.89
N ALA A 90 -12.02 -20.09 18.40
CA ALA A 90 -13.29 -20.44 17.78
C ALA A 90 -13.63 -19.61 16.52
N GLY A 91 -12.76 -18.66 16.12
CA GLY A 91 -12.98 -17.82 14.93
C GLY A 91 -14.11 -16.81 15.09
N PHE A 92 -14.60 -16.55 16.32
CA PHE A 92 -15.71 -15.64 16.55
C PHE A 92 -15.38 -14.19 16.16
N GLY A 93 -14.12 -13.79 16.38
CA GLY A 93 -13.64 -12.45 16.01
C GLY A 93 -13.68 -12.17 14.50
N ASP A 94 -13.56 -13.20 13.66
CA ASP A 94 -13.56 -13.05 12.20
C ASP A 94 -14.93 -12.63 11.65
N ARG A 95 -15.99 -12.69 12.46
CA ARG A 95 -17.35 -12.20 12.14
C ARG A 95 -17.49 -10.68 12.24
N PHE A 96 -16.52 -10.00 12.86
CA PHE A 96 -16.56 -8.57 13.12
C PHE A 96 -15.44 -7.85 12.39
N LYS A 97 -15.65 -6.58 12.03
CA LYS A 97 -14.59 -5.73 11.45
C LYS A 97 -13.37 -5.62 12.37
N ASP A 98 -13.60 -5.59 13.69
CA ASP A 98 -12.55 -5.68 14.71
C ASP A 98 -12.28 -7.15 15.09
N HIS A 99 -11.39 -7.77 14.32
CA HIS A 99 -10.99 -9.18 14.48
C HIS A 99 -10.41 -9.50 15.87
N TYR A 100 -9.91 -8.49 16.57
CA TYR A 100 -9.29 -8.65 17.88
C TYR A 100 -10.29 -8.44 19.02
N LEU A 101 -11.52 -8.05 18.71
CA LEU A 101 -12.54 -7.68 19.70
C LEU A 101 -11.98 -6.67 20.71
N THR A 102 -11.18 -5.73 20.21
CA THR A 102 -10.34 -4.82 20.98
C THR A 102 -11.17 -4.00 21.96
N VAL A 103 -12.30 -3.45 21.50
CA VAL A 103 -13.23 -2.69 22.35
C VAL A 103 -13.78 -3.56 23.48
N TYR A 104 -14.25 -4.77 23.17
CA TYR A 104 -14.81 -5.69 24.16
C TYR A 104 -13.78 -6.13 25.20
N GLN A 105 -12.54 -6.40 24.76
CA GLN A 105 -11.43 -6.73 25.67
C GLN A 105 -11.12 -5.57 26.61
N ILE A 106 -10.97 -4.36 26.07
CA ILE A 106 -10.68 -3.16 26.86
C ILE A 106 -11.81 -2.89 27.85
N SER A 107 -13.07 -2.98 27.42
CA SER A 107 -14.22 -2.81 28.30
C SER A 107 -14.26 -3.84 29.43
N ALA A 108 -13.96 -5.11 29.15
CA ALA A 108 -13.90 -6.15 30.17
C ALA A 108 -12.77 -5.93 31.19
N HIS A 109 -11.56 -5.61 30.72
CA HIS A 109 -10.44 -5.30 31.60
C HIS A 109 -10.69 -4.04 32.42
N MET A 110 -11.28 -3.01 31.82
CA MET A 110 -11.66 -1.77 32.50
C MET A 110 -12.73 -2.01 33.56
N ALA A 111 -13.77 -2.79 33.25
CA ALA A 111 -14.80 -3.16 34.22
C ALA A 111 -14.21 -3.91 35.42
N LEU A 112 -13.24 -4.81 35.18
CA LEU A 112 -12.51 -5.48 36.26
C LEU A 112 -11.75 -4.48 37.14
N GLN A 113 -11.02 -3.52 36.55
CA GLN A 113 -10.29 -2.51 37.34
C GLN A 113 -11.25 -1.63 38.17
N LEU A 114 -12.38 -1.21 37.59
CA LEU A 114 -13.39 -0.43 38.31
C LEU A 114 -14.06 -1.24 39.43
N ALA A 115 -14.32 -2.53 39.21
CA ALA A 115 -14.86 -3.41 40.25
C ALA A 115 -13.90 -3.55 41.44
N PHE A 116 -12.60 -3.72 41.20
CA PHE A 116 -11.61 -3.78 42.26
C PHE A 116 -11.37 -2.42 42.94
N LEU A 117 -11.47 -1.32 42.20
CA LEU A 117 -11.44 0.03 42.75
C LEU A 117 -12.58 0.26 43.76
N LEU A 118 -13.79 -0.22 43.45
CA LEU A 118 -14.94 -0.16 44.35
C LEU A 118 -14.81 -1.12 45.54
N ALA A 119 -14.32 -2.34 45.32
CA ALA A 119 -14.23 -3.36 46.35
C ALA A 119 -13.09 -3.11 47.36
N VAL A 120 -11.98 -2.51 46.93
CA VAL A 120 -10.78 -2.31 47.75
C VAL A 120 -10.24 -0.88 47.55
N PRO A 121 -10.99 0.15 48.00
CA PRO A 121 -10.65 1.55 47.73
C PRO A 121 -9.34 1.98 48.42
N THR A 122 -8.90 1.27 49.47
CA THR A 122 -7.67 1.56 50.22
C THR A 122 -6.40 1.54 49.36
N VAL A 123 -6.38 0.75 48.28
CA VAL A 123 -5.29 0.68 47.30
C VAL A 123 -5.73 1.19 45.92
N GLY A 124 -6.78 2.01 45.86
CA GLY A 124 -7.49 2.40 44.64
C GLY A 124 -6.60 3.02 43.56
N VAL A 125 -5.55 3.75 43.94
CA VAL A 125 -4.59 4.33 42.97
C VAL A 125 -3.88 3.26 42.13
N ALA A 126 -3.66 2.05 42.67
CA ALA A 126 -3.06 0.95 41.91
C ALA A 126 -3.95 0.51 40.74
N PHE A 127 -5.27 0.42 40.94
CA PHE A 127 -6.22 0.04 39.89
C PHE A 127 -6.40 1.16 38.86
N LEU A 128 -6.41 2.43 39.31
CA LEU A 128 -6.41 3.59 38.40
C LEU A 128 -5.15 3.63 37.53
N ALA A 129 -3.98 3.30 38.08
CA ALA A 129 -2.74 3.27 37.33
C ALA A 129 -2.78 2.23 36.19
N VAL A 130 -3.43 1.09 36.40
CA VAL A 130 -3.59 0.03 35.37
C VAL A 130 -4.53 0.46 34.23
N LEU A 131 -5.45 1.40 34.45
CA LEU A 131 -6.29 1.94 33.35
C LEU A 131 -5.43 2.59 32.25
N PHE A 132 -4.35 3.28 32.61
CA PHE A 132 -3.42 3.86 31.63
C PHE A 132 -2.77 2.77 30.76
N LEU A 133 -2.47 1.61 31.35
CA LEU A 133 -1.90 0.49 30.62
C LEU A 133 -2.89 -0.11 29.62
N ILE A 134 -4.16 -0.27 30.03
CA ILE A 134 -5.23 -0.78 29.16
C ILE A 134 -5.39 0.11 27.93
N PHE A 135 -5.42 1.43 28.13
CA PHE A 135 -5.48 2.39 27.03
C PHE A 135 -4.22 2.38 26.17
N ALA A 136 -3.03 2.34 26.77
CA ALA A 136 -1.78 2.28 26.04
C ALA A 136 -1.76 1.08 25.06
N PHE A 137 -2.13 -0.12 25.54
CA PHE A 137 -2.25 -1.32 24.69
C PHE A 137 -3.34 -1.18 23.62
N GLY A 138 -4.48 -0.59 23.95
CA GLY A 138 -5.56 -0.34 23.00
C GLY A 138 -5.15 0.58 21.85
N THR A 139 -4.45 1.68 22.14
CA THR A 139 -4.10 2.70 21.14
C THR A 139 -3.27 2.19 19.97
N LEU A 140 -2.50 1.11 20.15
CA LEU A 140 -1.72 0.51 19.05
C LEU A 140 -2.58 -0.14 17.97
N ARG A 141 -3.88 -0.38 18.22
CA ARG A 141 -4.75 -1.17 17.35
C ARG A 141 -6.11 -0.54 17.07
N MET A 142 -6.50 0.44 17.87
CA MET A 142 -7.80 1.08 17.75
C MET A 142 -7.85 2.05 16.58
N THR A 143 -8.99 2.07 15.91
CA THR A 143 -9.35 3.22 15.07
C THR A 143 -9.67 4.43 15.94
N SER A 144 -9.64 5.64 15.37
CA SER A 144 -9.99 6.87 16.10
C SER A 144 -11.39 6.80 16.71
N GLY A 145 -12.35 6.19 16.02
CA GLY A 145 -13.71 5.99 16.53
C GLY A 145 -13.78 5.03 17.72
N GLN A 146 -13.05 3.90 17.65
CA GLN A 146 -12.98 2.95 18.77
C GLN A 146 -12.29 3.56 19.99
N ALA A 147 -11.21 4.30 19.79
CA ALA A 147 -10.50 4.99 20.87
C ALA A 147 -11.44 5.97 21.59
N MET A 148 -12.21 6.77 20.84
CA MET A 148 -13.16 7.72 21.39
C MET A 148 -14.31 7.03 22.15
N LEU A 149 -14.83 5.91 21.63
CA LEU A 149 -15.84 5.12 22.33
C LEU A 149 -15.32 4.58 23.67
N THR A 150 -14.14 3.96 23.67
CA THR A 150 -13.57 3.44 24.92
C THR A 150 -13.18 4.53 25.91
N TRP A 151 -12.72 5.68 25.42
CA TRP A 151 -12.47 6.84 26.25
C TRP A 151 -13.76 7.32 26.91
N ALA A 152 -14.86 7.46 26.15
CA ALA A 152 -16.16 7.84 26.70
C ALA A 152 -16.65 6.83 27.76
N LEU A 153 -16.52 5.52 27.50
CA LEU A 153 -16.87 4.48 28.48
C LEU A 153 -16.02 4.58 29.75
N ALA A 154 -14.71 4.85 29.64
CA ALA A 154 -13.83 5.06 30.77
C ALA A 154 -14.21 6.32 31.56
N THR A 155 -14.52 7.41 30.86
CA THR A 155 -14.98 8.66 31.47
C THR A 155 -16.28 8.44 32.24
N CYS A 156 -17.26 7.75 31.65
CA CYS A 156 -18.51 7.42 32.35
C CYS A 156 -18.27 6.54 33.58
N GLY A 157 -17.44 5.51 33.46
CA GLY A 157 -17.10 4.62 34.56
C GLY A 157 -16.37 5.34 35.70
N LEU A 158 -15.39 6.19 35.38
CA LEU A 158 -14.69 7.00 36.37
C LEU A 158 -15.61 8.06 36.99
N ALA A 159 -16.45 8.74 36.21
CA ALA A 159 -17.42 9.69 36.73
C ALA A 159 -18.39 9.03 37.72
N ALA A 160 -18.85 7.81 37.44
CA ALA A 160 -19.70 7.06 38.36
C ALA A 160 -18.99 6.77 39.70
N VAL A 161 -17.69 6.48 39.69
CA VAL A 161 -16.90 6.26 40.92
C VAL A 161 -16.66 7.58 41.65
N PHE A 162 -16.14 8.61 40.96
CA PHE A 162 -15.69 9.85 41.61
C PHE A 162 -16.82 10.80 42.01
N LEU A 163 -17.91 10.85 41.23
CA LEU A 163 -19.05 11.72 41.50
C LEU A 163 -20.18 10.98 42.21
N GLY A 164 -20.25 9.66 42.06
CA GLY A 164 -21.31 8.82 42.62
C GLY A 164 -20.95 8.13 43.93
N SER A 165 -19.72 8.25 44.44
CA SER A 165 -19.31 7.63 45.69
C SER A 165 -18.32 8.49 46.49
N ASP A 166 -18.45 8.50 47.82
CA ASP A 166 -17.51 9.15 48.74
C ASP A 166 -16.36 8.20 49.16
N LEU A 167 -16.00 7.25 48.29
CA LEU A 167 -15.00 6.24 48.60
C LEU A 167 -13.61 6.87 48.75
N PRO A 168 -12.89 6.62 49.86
CA PRO A 168 -11.53 7.12 50.03
C PRO A 168 -10.57 6.32 49.14
N ILE A 169 -10.29 6.83 47.94
CA ILE A 169 -9.32 6.25 47.01
C ILE A 169 -7.92 6.45 47.58
N GLY A 170 -7.39 5.40 48.20
CA GLY A 170 -6.15 5.43 48.95
C GLY A 170 -4.90 5.19 48.11
N LEU A 171 -3.82 5.84 48.52
CA LEU A 171 -2.44 5.51 48.19
C LEU A 171 -1.70 5.14 49.48
N PRO A 172 -1.56 3.86 49.82
CA PRO A 172 -0.93 3.45 51.07
C PRO A 172 0.54 3.87 51.09
N VAL A 173 0.90 4.73 52.04
CA VAL A 173 2.27 5.26 52.23
C VAL A 173 2.67 5.37 53.70
N THR A 174 1.95 4.70 54.61
CA THR A 174 2.25 4.83 56.04
C THR A 174 3.48 4.01 56.42
N THR A 175 3.55 2.75 55.98
CA THR A 175 4.70 1.85 56.24
C THR A 175 5.75 1.91 55.12
N ARG A 176 6.99 1.48 55.42
CA ARG A 176 8.04 1.34 54.41
C ARG A 176 7.65 0.34 53.31
N LEU A 177 6.96 -0.73 53.68
CA LEU A 177 6.50 -1.75 52.75
C LEU A 177 5.40 -1.21 51.82
N GLN A 178 4.43 -0.46 52.34
CA GLN A 178 3.42 0.23 51.54
C GLN A 178 4.03 1.22 50.56
N ARG A 179 5.02 2.02 50.99
CA ARG A 179 5.76 2.93 50.10
C ARG A 179 6.50 2.18 49.00
N ALA A 180 7.14 1.06 49.34
CA ALA A 180 7.84 0.22 48.36
C ALA A 180 6.86 -0.40 47.34
N ALA A 181 5.70 -0.90 47.79
CA ALA A 181 4.65 -1.44 46.93
C ALA A 181 4.04 -0.37 46.01
N SER A 182 3.75 0.83 46.54
CA SER A 182 3.29 1.99 45.77
C SER A 182 4.30 2.39 44.71
N MET A 183 5.58 2.51 45.09
CA MET A 183 6.66 2.82 44.15
C MET A 183 6.77 1.76 43.05
N LEU A 184 6.74 0.48 43.41
CA LEU A 184 6.82 -0.63 42.47
C LEU A 184 5.66 -0.61 41.48
N CYS A 185 4.43 -0.31 41.94
CA CYS A 185 3.27 -0.14 41.08
C CYS A 185 3.51 0.89 39.97
N PHE A 186 3.95 2.10 40.34
CA PHE A 186 4.21 3.16 39.36
C PHE A 186 5.38 2.84 38.44
N VAL A 187 6.48 2.29 38.96
CA VAL A 187 7.64 1.89 38.16
C VAL A 187 7.25 0.85 37.11
N LEU A 188 6.44 -0.14 37.48
CA LEU A 188 5.97 -1.16 36.55
C LEU A 188 5.04 -0.57 35.48
N VAL A 189 4.06 0.26 35.86
CA VAL A 189 3.14 0.89 34.89
C VAL A 189 3.89 1.80 33.92
N ILE A 190 4.80 2.64 34.41
CA ILE A 190 5.65 3.51 33.57
C ILE A 190 6.53 2.65 32.65
N GLY A 191 7.18 1.62 33.19
CA GLY A 191 8.03 0.72 32.42
C GLY A 191 7.27 0.00 31.30
N GLN A 192 6.05 -0.47 31.57
CA GLN A 192 5.21 -1.13 30.58
C GLN A 192 4.72 -0.15 29.50
N CYS A 193 4.30 1.06 29.86
CA CYS A 193 3.93 2.12 28.90
C CYS A 193 5.13 2.51 28.01
N ALA A 194 6.32 2.68 28.59
CA ALA A 194 7.54 3.00 27.86
C ALA A 194 7.94 1.88 26.88
N PHE A 195 7.92 0.62 27.34
CA PHE A 195 8.17 -0.55 26.50
C PHE A 195 7.24 -0.58 25.29
N LEU A 196 5.94 -0.34 25.51
CA LEU A 196 4.96 -0.34 24.45
C LEU A 196 5.19 0.79 23.44
N GLY A 197 5.55 1.99 23.91
CA GLY A 197 5.91 3.12 23.06
C GLY A 197 7.14 2.84 22.18
N LEU A 198 8.19 2.23 22.76
CA LEU A 198 9.40 1.82 22.05
C LEU A 198 9.13 0.71 21.01
N PHE A 199 8.30 -0.26 21.38
CA PHE A 199 7.84 -1.30 20.46
C PHE A 199 7.09 -0.70 19.28
N GLY A 200 6.13 0.21 19.55
CA GLY A 200 5.39 0.93 18.51
C GLY A 200 6.29 1.78 17.59
N ALA A 201 7.32 2.44 18.14
CA ALA A 201 8.28 3.20 17.35
C ALA A 201 9.14 2.31 16.45
N THR A 202 9.57 1.15 16.94
CA THR A 202 10.32 0.15 16.15
C THR A 202 9.46 -0.38 15.01
N LEU A 203 8.20 -0.73 15.28
CA LEU A 203 7.27 -1.21 14.26
C LEU A 203 7.05 -0.17 13.15
N ARG A 204 6.83 1.10 13.51
CA ARG A 204 6.71 2.20 12.54
C ARG A 204 7.94 2.34 11.65
N LYS A 205 9.15 2.25 12.21
CA LYS A 205 10.41 2.32 11.43
C LYS A 205 10.54 1.16 10.45
N VAL A 206 10.19 -0.05 10.87
CA VAL A 206 10.22 -1.24 9.99
C VAL A 206 9.23 -1.08 8.84
N LEU A 207 7.98 -0.69 9.14
CA LEU A 207 6.95 -0.47 8.11
C LEU A 207 7.37 0.61 7.12
N TYR A 208 7.95 1.71 7.60
CA TYR A 208 8.42 2.80 6.73
C TYR A 208 9.53 2.35 5.77
N ARG A 209 10.54 1.62 6.26
CA ARG A 209 11.62 1.09 5.39
C ARG A 209 11.07 0.15 4.32
N ARG A 210 10.12 -0.71 4.66
CA ARG A 210 9.48 -1.63 3.70
C ARG A 210 8.69 -0.90 2.63
N SER A 211 7.99 0.16 2.98
CA SER A 211 7.29 1.01 2.01
C SER A 211 8.25 1.58 0.95
N ILE A 212 9.43 2.03 1.39
CA ILE A 212 10.47 2.55 0.48
C ILE A 212 11.03 1.43 -0.41
N GLU A 213 11.39 0.28 0.15
CA GLU A 213 11.92 -0.87 -0.61
C GLU A 213 10.91 -1.35 -1.67
N LEU A 214 9.63 -1.45 -1.30
CA LEU A 214 8.57 -1.85 -2.22
C LEU A 214 8.44 -0.86 -3.37
N LYS A 215 8.44 0.45 -3.08
CA LYS A 215 8.38 1.49 -4.11
C LYS A 215 9.55 1.42 -5.08
N ALA A 216 10.77 1.21 -4.57
CA ALA A 216 11.96 1.06 -5.41
C ALA A 216 11.89 -0.18 -6.30
N ALA A 217 11.41 -1.32 -5.77
CA ALA A 217 11.23 -2.54 -6.55
C ALA A 217 10.18 -2.35 -7.67
N TYR A 218 9.05 -1.70 -7.37
CA TYR A 218 8.03 -1.37 -8.37
C TYR A 218 8.59 -0.48 -9.48
N GLN A 219 9.30 0.59 -9.14
CA GLN A 219 9.95 1.44 -10.12
C GLN A 219 10.93 0.65 -10.99
N ARG A 220 11.65 -0.32 -10.41
CA ARG A 220 12.56 -1.15 -11.17
C ARG A 220 11.84 -2.10 -12.14
N ILE A 221 10.69 -2.63 -11.76
CA ILE A 221 9.85 -3.45 -12.64
C ILE A 221 9.30 -2.60 -13.78
N GLU A 222 8.78 -1.40 -13.48
CA GLU A 222 8.29 -0.44 -14.47
C GLU A 222 9.40 -0.02 -15.44
N GLU A 223 10.61 0.18 -14.93
CA GLU A 223 11.80 0.45 -15.74
C GLU A 223 12.18 -0.72 -16.69
N LEU A 224 11.86 -1.96 -16.30
CA LEU A 224 12.15 -3.17 -17.07
C LEU A 224 11.02 -3.56 -18.02
N ALA A 225 9.82 -2.98 -17.87
CA ALA A 225 8.76 -3.14 -18.84
C ALA A 225 9.23 -2.51 -20.17
N GLU A 226 9.23 -3.28 -21.26
CA GLU A 226 9.63 -2.79 -22.58
C GLU A 226 8.44 -2.29 -23.40
N LEU A 227 7.21 -2.62 -22.99
CA LEU A 227 5.98 -2.35 -23.71
C LEU A 227 5.14 -1.28 -23.00
N ASP A 228 4.38 -0.53 -23.79
CA ASP A 228 3.32 0.36 -23.34
C ASP A 228 2.07 -0.47 -23.00
N GLU A 229 1.56 -0.32 -21.78
CA GLU A 229 0.46 -1.14 -21.26
C GLU A 229 -0.85 -1.00 -22.06
N LEU A 230 -1.10 0.17 -22.64
CA LEU A 230 -2.34 0.45 -23.37
C LEU A 230 -2.34 -0.14 -24.79
N THR A 231 -1.22 0.02 -25.48
CA THR A 231 -1.12 -0.25 -26.92
C THR A 231 -0.38 -1.55 -27.25
N GLY A 232 0.40 -2.09 -26.31
CA GLY A 232 1.30 -3.21 -26.55
C GLY A 232 2.50 -2.87 -27.45
N ALA A 233 2.64 -1.61 -27.90
CA ALA A 233 3.81 -1.13 -28.61
C ALA A 233 5.02 -1.03 -27.68
N TYR A 234 6.24 -0.94 -28.21
CA TYR A 234 7.38 -0.60 -27.36
C TYR A 234 7.15 0.74 -26.67
N ASN A 235 7.50 0.86 -25.39
CA ASN A 235 7.43 2.15 -24.74
C ASN A 235 8.55 3.08 -25.24
N ARG A 236 8.44 4.37 -24.91
CA ARG A 236 9.41 5.40 -25.31
C ARG A 236 10.87 4.99 -25.04
N ARG A 237 11.13 4.40 -23.87
CA ARG A 237 12.48 3.98 -23.48
C ARG A 237 13.01 2.87 -24.39
N CYS A 238 12.21 1.84 -24.64
CA CYS A 238 12.60 0.71 -25.46
C CYS A 238 12.80 1.13 -26.92
N ILE A 239 11.87 1.89 -27.49
CA ILE A 239 11.95 2.29 -28.91
C ILE A 239 13.13 3.24 -29.18
N THR A 240 13.48 4.13 -28.25
CA THR A 240 14.70 4.96 -28.35
C THR A 240 15.97 4.12 -28.26
N ARG A 241 16.03 3.12 -27.36
CA ARG A 241 17.16 2.19 -27.28
C ARG A 241 17.34 1.38 -28.58
N LEU A 242 16.24 0.94 -29.18
CA LEU A 242 16.25 0.25 -30.48
C LEU A 242 16.72 1.17 -31.60
N LEU A 243 16.38 2.47 -31.55
CA LEU A 243 16.84 3.47 -32.52
C LEU A 243 18.35 3.62 -32.47
N ASP A 244 18.94 3.79 -31.28
CA ASP A 244 20.39 3.90 -31.11
C ASP A 244 21.12 2.68 -31.69
N ALA A 245 20.61 1.49 -31.37
CA ALA A 245 21.20 0.23 -31.86
C ALA A 245 21.10 0.09 -33.39
N GLU A 246 19.97 0.50 -33.98
CA GLU A 246 19.75 0.39 -35.42
C GLU A 246 20.57 1.42 -36.22
N ILE A 247 20.80 2.62 -35.68
CA ILE A 247 21.70 3.61 -36.29
C ILE A 247 23.11 3.03 -36.42
N GLU A 248 23.63 2.44 -35.35
CA GLU A 248 24.97 1.84 -35.35
C GLU A 248 25.06 0.66 -36.32
N LYS A 249 24.06 -0.22 -36.29
CA LYS A 249 23.98 -1.38 -37.20
C LYS A 249 23.91 -0.97 -38.67
N SER A 250 23.06 0.01 -38.99
CA SER A 250 22.88 0.49 -40.37
C SER A 250 24.14 1.17 -40.91
N ARG A 251 24.89 1.89 -40.07
CA ARG A 251 26.21 2.45 -40.42
C ARG A 251 27.22 1.36 -40.74
N GLN A 252 27.35 0.35 -39.88
CA GLN A 252 28.29 -0.76 -40.08
C GLN A 252 27.98 -1.57 -41.34
N ALA A 253 26.69 -1.81 -41.62
CA ALA A 253 26.25 -2.56 -42.78
C ALA A 253 26.15 -1.72 -44.07
N SER A 254 26.31 -0.39 -43.98
CA SER A 254 26.05 0.55 -45.08
C SER A 254 24.66 0.36 -45.70
N THR A 255 23.66 0.08 -44.87
CA THR A 255 22.26 -0.13 -45.28
C THR A 255 21.41 1.09 -44.98
N PRO A 256 20.43 1.44 -45.85
CA PRO A 256 19.54 2.56 -45.57
C PRO A 256 18.67 2.27 -44.34
N CYS A 257 18.36 3.29 -43.56
CA CYS A 257 17.41 3.23 -42.45
C CYS A 257 16.55 4.48 -42.47
N ALA A 258 15.25 4.32 -42.25
CA ALA A 258 14.31 5.42 -42.12
C ALA A 258 13.57 5.34 -40.78
N ILE A 259 13.13 6.49 -40.30
CA ILE A 259 12.19 6.59 -39.18
C ILE A 259 10.98 7.42 -39.58
N ALA A 260 9.84 7.14 -38.96
CA ALA A 260 8.65 7.96 -39.03
C ALA A 260 8.16 8.31 -37.63
N LEU A 261 8.02 9.61 -37.36
CA LEU A 261 7.29 10.09 -36.19
C LEU A 261 5.85 10.35 -36.61
N ILE A 262 4.92 9.63 -36.00
CA ILE A 262 3.50 9.57 -36.35
C ILE A 262 2.69 10.17 -35.21
N ASP A 263 1.68 10.95 -35.54
CA ASP A 263 0.78 11.57 -34.56
C ASP A 263 -0.68 11.43 -35.01
N LEU A 264 -1.56 11.12 -34.06
CA LEU A 264 -3.00 11.07 -34.30
C LEU A 264 -3.58 12.48 -34.37
N ASP A 265 -4.12 12.84 -35.52
CA ASP A 265 -4.64 14.17 -35.77
C ASP A 265 -5.83 14.46 -34.86
N TRP A 266 -5.78 15.63 -34.19
CA TRP A 266 -6.87 16.12 -33.35
C TRP A 266 -7.24 15.19 -32.18
N PHE A 267 -6.33 14.33 -31.71
CA PHE A 267 -6.62 13.37 -30.65
C PHE A 267 -7.16 14.01 -29.37
N LYS A 268 -6.64 15.18 -28.97
CA LYS A 268 -7.24 15.96 -27.87
C LYS A 268 -8.73 16.25 -28.06
N ARG A 269 -9.17 16.59 -29.28
CA ARG A 269 -10.61 16.83 -29.58
C ARG A 269 -11.44 15.55 -29.47
N ILE A 270 -10.85 14.39 -29.76
CA ILE A 270 -11.50 13.09 -29.57
C ILE A 270 -11.72 12.85 -28.08
N ASN A 271 -10.70 13.05 -27.25
CA ASN A 271 -10.83 12.95 -25.79
C ASN A 271 -11.85 13.93 -25.22
N ASP A 272 -11.83 15.19 -25.68
CA ASP A 272 -12.75 16.22 -25.19
C ASP A 272 -14.21 15.93 -25.60
N ALA A 273 -14.44 15.34 -26.78
CA ALA A 273 -15.78 15.06 -27.29
C ALA A 273 -16.38 13.73 -26.80
N TYR A 274 -15.54 12.70 -26.62
CA TYR A 274 -15.99 11.31 -26.38
C TYR A 274 -15.46 10.72 -25.06
N GLY A 275 -14.60 11.44 -24.35
CA GLY A 275 -13.98 11.02 -23.10
C GLY A 275 -12.72 10.17 -23.31
N HIS A 276 -11.87 10.14 -22.27
CA HIS A 276 -10.61 9.38 -22.25
C HIS A 276 -10.76 7.89 -22.59
N PRO A 277 -11.79 7.16 -22.11
CA PRO A 277 -11.92 5.74 -22.46
C PRO A 277 -12.04 5.48 -23.97
N VAL A 278 -12.70 6.38 -24.71
CA VAL A 278 -12.81 6.27 -26.17
C VAL A 278 -11.48 6.60 -26.85
N GLY A 279 -10.75 7.62 -26.35
CA GLY A 279 -9.40 7.91 -26.83
C GLY A 279 -8.45 6.72 -26.63
N ASP A 280 -8.56 6.01 -25.51
CA ASP A 280 -7.75 4.82 -25.24
C ASP A 280 -8.03 3.68 -26.23
N GLU A 281 -9.30 3.46 -26.59
CA GLU A 281 -9.67 2.51 -27.65
C GLU A 281 -9.16 2.93 -29.04
N VAL A 282 -9.15 4.23 -29.33
CA VAL A 282 -8.57 4.78 -30.57
C VAL A 282 -7.08 4.48 -30.64
N LEU A 283 -6.33 4.72 -29.56
CA LEU A 283 -4.89 4.41 -29.49
C LEU A 283 -4.61 2.92 -29.64
N ARG A 284 -5.40 2.06 -28.98
CA ARG A 284 -5.25 0.60 -29.08
C ARG A 284 -5.52 0.11 -30.50
N THR A 285 -6.60 0.58 -31.11
CA THR A 285 -6.99 0.19 -32.47
C THR A 285 -5.98 0.67 -33.50
N PHE A 286 -5.47 1.88 -33.33
CA PHE A 286 -4.38 2.41 -34.15
C PHE A 286 -3.14 1.51 -34.05
N ALA A 287 -2.68 1.20 -32.84
CA ALA A 287 -1.49 0.37 -32.65
C ALA A 287 -1.65 -1.03 -33.27
N ILE A 288 -2.79 -1.70 -33.05
CA ILE A 288 -3.10 -3.00 -33.65
C ILE A 288 -3.07 -2.91 -35.19
N THR A 289 -3.64 -1.84 -35.75
CA THR A 289 -3.68 -1.60 -37.20
C THR A 289 -2.28 -1.46 -37.77
N ILE A 290 -1.39 -0.71 -37.10
CA ILE A 290 -0.01 -0.57 -37.52
C ILE A 290 0.73 -1.90 -37.42
N PHE A 291 0.61 -2.62 -36.30
CA PHE A 291 1.23 -3.95 -36.13
C PHE A 291 0.86 -4.95 -37.23
N ALA A 292 -0.42 -4.96 -37.64
CA ALA A 292 -0.90 -5.83 -38.72
C ALA A 292 -0.34 -5.47 -40.11
N ASN A 293 0.25 -4.27 -40.27
CA ASN A 293 0.62 -3.71 -41.56
C ASN A 293 2.13 -3.39 -41.70
N ILE A 294 2.93 -3.60 -40.67
CA ILE A 294 4.39 -3.43 -40.71
C ILE A 294 5.09 -4.79 -40.86
N ARG A 295 6.37 -4.77 -41.24
CA ARG A 295 7.17 -6.00 -41.41
C ARG A 295 7.68 -6.46 -40.03
N PRO A 296 8.00 -7.76 -39.86
CA PRO A 296 8.62 -8.25 -38.63
C PRO A 296 9.96 -7.59 -38.26
N ALA A 297 10.65 -7.01 -39.24
CA ALA A 297 11.90 -6.28 -39.04
C ALA A 297 11.69 -4.83 -38.56
N ASP A 298 10.48 -4.27 -38.71
CA ASP A 298 10.17 -2.90 -38.31
C ASP A 298 9.88 -2.87 -36.80
N SER A 299 10.28 -1.79 -36.12
CA SER A 299 10.01 -1.61 -34.68
C SER A 299 9.05 -0.45 -34.47
N PHE A 300 7.98 -0.67 -33.71
CA PHE A 300 6.94 0.31 -33.45
C PHE A 300 6.82 0.56 -31.96
N GLY A 301 6.85 1.84 -31.56
CA GLY A 301 6.75 2.21 -30.16
C GLY A 301 5.98 3.50 -29.94
N ARG A 302 5.35 3.60 -28.77
CA ARG A 302 4.66 4.81 -28.30
C ARG A 302 5.70 5.77 -27.71
N TYR A 303 5.93 6.88 -28.41
CA TYR A 303 6.94 7.86 -28.07
C TYR A 303 6.41 8.95 -27.13
N GLY A 304 5.12 9.29 -27.26
CA GLY A 304 4.41 10.27 -26.44
C GLY A 304 2.96 9.86 -26.19
N GLY A 305 2.13 10.80 -25.72
CA GLY A 305 0.73 10.52 -25.42
C GLY A 305 -0.04 10.00 -26.64
N GLU A 306 0.03 10.73 -27.76
CA GLU A 306 -0.60 10.40 -29.05
C GLU A 306 0.43 10.22 -30.18
N GLU A 307 1.71 10.19 -29.82
CA GLU A 307 2.85 10.14 -30.74
C GLU A 307 3.49 8.76 -30.74
N PHE A 308 3.80 8.25 -31.93
CA PHE A 308 4.41 6.94 -32.14
C PHE A 308 5.63 7.07 -33.04
N LEU A 309 6.65 6.27 -32.74
CA LEU A 309 7.87 6.16 -33.52
C LEU A 309 7.91 4.80 -34.21
N LEU A 310 8.13 4.83 -35.52
CA LEU A 310 8.32 3.65 -36.36
C LEU A 310 9.73 3.64 -36.93
N LEU A 311 10.49 2.59 -36.64
CA LEU A 311 11.83 2.34 -37.18
C LEU A 311 11.71 1.38 -38.37
N LEU A 312 12.38 1.72 -39.47
CA LEU A 312 12.31 1.00 -40.73
C LEU A 312 13.74 0.62 -41.19
N PRO A 313 14.32 -0.45 -40.61
CA PRO A 313 15.63 -0.96 -41.03
C PRO A 313 15.63 -1.37 -42.50
N GLY A 314 16.75 -1.11 -43.19
CA GLY A 314 16.94 -1.49 -44.60
C GLY A 314 16.01 -0.74 -45.59
N MET A 315 15.36 0.34 -45.17
CA MET A 315 14.37 1.05 -45.99
C MET A 315 14.86 2.45 -46.39
N PRO A 316 14.94 2.76 -47.70
CA PRO A 316 15.22 4.12 -48.16
C PRO A 316 13.99 5.03 -47.99
N GLY A 317 14.22 6.35 -47.94
CA GLY A 317 13.18 7.33 -47.62
C GLY A 317 11.96 7.33 -48.55
N ASP A 318 12.14 7.08 -49.84
CA ASP A 318 11.05 7.02 -50.82
C ASP A 318 10.14 5.79 -50.57
N ALA A 319 10.74 4.65 -50.21
CA ALA A 319 10.01 3.45 -49.83
C ALA A 319 9.28 3.63 -48.50
N ALA A 320 9.92 4.28 -47.53
CA ALA A 320 9.30 4.64 -46.26
C ALA A 320 8.10 5.56 -46.47
N GLN A 321 8.21 6.60 -47.29
CA GLN A 321 7.10 7.48 -47.61
C GLN A 321 5.91 6.73 -48.22
N ARG A 322 6.16 5.84 -49.20
CA ARG A 322 5.08 5.02 -49.82
C ARG A 322 4.40 4.10 -48.81
N MET A 323 5.18 3.48 -47.91
CA MET A 323 4.62 2.64 -46.85
C MET A 323 3.75 3.47 -45.90
N LEU A 324 4.23 4.63 -45.46
CA LEU A 324 3.51 5.51 -44.55
C LEU A 324 2.24 6.07 -45.18
N GLU A 325 2.25 6.38 -46.47
CA GLU A 325 1.06 6.82 -47.21
C GLU A 325 -0.01 5.72 -47.24
N ARG A 326 0.41 4.45 -47.43
CA ARG A 326 -0.49 3.30 -47.32
C ARG A 326 -1.08 3.17 -45.91
N LEU A 327 -0.25 3.29 -44.88
CA LEU A 327 -0.71 3.22 -43.47
C LEU A 327 -1.70 4.35 -43.16
N ARG A 328 -1.42 5.57 -43.64
CA ARG A 328 -2.32 6.73 -43.52
C ARG A 328 -3.69 6.44 -44.15
N GLY A 329 -3.70 5.90 -45.37
CA GLY A 329 -4.93 5.49 -46.07
C GLY A 329 -5.72 4.46 -45.25
N ILE A 330 -5.06 3.39 -44.80
CA ILE A 330 -5.70 2.35 -43.97
C ILE A 330 -6.36 2.96 -42.73
N VAL A 331 -5.64 3.80 -41.98
CA VAL A 331 -6.16 4.41 -40.75
C VAL A 331 -7.33 5.35 -41.02
N ALA A 332 -7.27 6.12 -42.12
CA ALA A 332 -8.36 7.01 -42.53
C ALA A 332 -9.62 6.27 -42.99
N ASP A 333 -9.44 5.08 -43.60
CA ASP A 333 -10.52 4.25 -44.13
C ASP A 333 -11.12 3.27 -43.11
N LEU A 334 -10.51 3.15 -41.91
CA LEU A 334 -11.06 2.35 -40.83
C LEU A 334 -12.45 2.84 -40.41
N ASP A 335 -13.34 1.90 -40.11
CA ASP A 335 -14.66 2.21 -39.57
C ASP A 335 -14.58 2.54 -38.07
N TRP A 336 -14.30 3.81 -37.79
CA TRP A 336 -14.30 4.35 -36.43
C TRP A 336 -15.72 4.50 -35.84
N SER A 337 -16.78 4.26 -36.63
CA SER A 337 -18.16 4.40 -36.14
C SER A 337 -18.54 3.37 -35.08
N ALA A 338 -17.78 2.27 -35.00
CA ALA A 338 -17.87 1.27 -33.94
C ALA A 338 -17.63 1.86 -32.53
N PHE A 339 -16.85 2.94 -32.42
CA PHE A 339 -16.61 3.63 -31.15
C PHE A 339 -17.58 4.79 -30.92
N SER A 340 -17.87 5.56 -31.98
CA SER A 340 -18.90 6.60 -31.95
C SER A 340 -19.38 6.96 -33.36
N PRO A 341 -20.69 7.15 -33.59
CA PRO A 341 -21.21 7.52 -34.90
C PRO A 341 -20.52 8.76 -35.49
N GLY A 342 -20.05 8.66 -36.74
CA GLY A 342 -19.41 9.76 -37.46
C GLY A 342 -17.98 10.10 -37.02
N MET A 343 -17.37 9.31 -36.12
CA MET A 343 -15.97 9.48 -35.76
C MET A 343 -15.06 9.28 -36.97
N ARG A 344 -14.02 10.10 -37.07
CA ARG A 344 -12.95 9.97 -38.06
C ARG A 344 -11.62 10.22 -37.38
N VAL A 345 -10.66 9.34 -37.61
CA VAL A 345 -9.29 9.46 -37.11
C VAL A 345 -8.36 9.45 -38.31
N THR A 346 -7.47 10.43 -38.37
CA THR A 346 -6.40 10.50 -39.38
C THR A 346 -5.06 10.64 -38.68
N ILE A 347 -3.99 10.42 -39.42
CA ILE A 347 -2.63 10.56 -38.90
C ILE A 347 -1.82 11.50 -39.78
N SER A 348 -0.92 12.23 -39.14
CA SER A 348 0.16 12.94 -39.82
C SER A 348 1.48 12.27 -39.46
N ALA A 349 2.42 12.19 -40.40
CA ALA A 349 3.74 11.65 -40.12
C ALA A 349 4.87 12.44 -40.77
N GLY A 350 5.98 12.54 -40.02
CA GLY A 350 7.24 13.06 -40.52
C GLY A 350 8.25 11.93 -40.70
N VAL A 351 8.79 11.80 -41.92
CA VAL A 351 9.74 10.74 -42.29
C VAL A 351 11.14 11.35 -42.44
N ALA A 352 12.14 10.68 -41.86
CA ALA A 352 13.54 11.02 -42.07
C ALA A 352 14.32 9.76 -42.49
N THR A 353 15.28 9.93 -43.39
CA THR A 353 16.27 8.88 -43.73
C THR A 353 17.60 9.17 -43.05
N LEU A 354 18.23 8.13 -42.50
CA LEU A 354 19.49 8.21 -41.76
C LEU A 354 20.60 8.78 -42.63
N ARG A 355 21.34 9.76 -42.11
CA ARG A 355 22.57 10.30 -42.71
C ARG A 355 23.77 9.90 -41.86
N ASP A 356 24.95 9.84 -42.46
CA ASP A 356 26.18 9.47 -41.76
C ASP A 356 26.48 10.37 -40.56
N THR A 357 26.07 11.65 -40.62
CA THR A 357 26.27 12.65 -39.56
C THR A 357 25.22 12.59 -38.44
N ASP A 358 24.20 11.75 -38.54
CA ASP A 358 23.06 11.80 -37.59
C ASP A 358 23.37 11.14 -36.24
N THR A 359 23.05 11.82 -35.14
CA THR A 359 22.81 11.14 -33.86
C THR A 359 21.33 10.75 -33.77
N ALA A 360 20.94 9.93 -32.78
CA ALA A 360 19.52 9.65 -32.56
C ALA A 360 18.69 10.93 -32.39
N ASP A 361 19.22 11.91 -31.66
CA ASP A 361 18.58 13.21 -31.45
C ASP A 361 18.40 14.01 -32.75
N THR A 362 19.45 14.11 -33.59
CA THR A 362 19.33 14.86 -34.85
C THR A 362 18.44 14.13 -35.85
N PHE A 363 18.45 12.80 -35.83
CA PHE A 363 17.60 11.98 -36.67
C PHE A 363 16.12 12.17 -36.32
N LEU A 364 15.79 12.08 -35.02
CA LEU A 364 14.45 12.36 -34.50
C LEU A 364 14.02 13.81 -34.76
N ALA A 365 14.89 14.80 -34.54
CA ALA A 365 14.57 16.20 -34.78
C ALA A 365 14.21 16.48 -36.25
N ARG A 366 14.82 15.77 -37.21
CA ARG A 366 14.45 15.89 -38.63
C ARG A 366 13.07 15.31 -38.92
N ALA A 367 12.75 14.16 -38.33
CA ALA A 367 11.43 13.56 -38.44
C ALA A 367 10.35 14.45 -37.79
N ASP A 368 10.63 15.02 -36.63
CA ASP A 368 9.76 15.97 -35.94
C ASP A 368 9.49 17.24 -36.78
N ARG A 369 10.53 17.83 -37.39
CA ARG A 369 10.35 18.97 -38.30
C ARG A 369 9.47 18.64 -39.50
N ALA A 370 9.58 17.41 -40.02
CA ALA A 370 8.73 16.94 -41.10
C ALA A 370 7.28 16.74 -40.63
N LEU A 371 7.08 16.17 -39.44
CA LEU A 371 5.76 16.00 -38.82
C LEU A 371 5.07 17.35 -38.58
N TYR A 372 5.82 18.33 -38.08
CA TYR A 372 5.34 19.70 -37.92
C TYR A 372 4.86 20.29 -39.26
N SER A 373 5.62 20.04 -40.33
CA SER A 373 5.26 20.49 -41.69
C SER A 373 3.99 19.80 -42.19
N ALA A 374 3.83 18.50 -41.94
CA ALA A 374 2.63 17.73 -42.28
C ALA A 374 1.39 18.29 -41.57
N LYS A 375 1.50 18.58 -40.27
CA LYS A 375 0.42 19.21 -39.49
C LYS A 375 0.08 20.61 -40.01
N ALA A 376 1.07 21.39 -40.43
CA ALA A 376 0.89 22.74 -40.98
C ALA A 376 0.22 22.73 -42.38
N GLN A 377 0.40 21.67 -43.17
CA GLN A 377 -0.21 21.51 -44.50
C GLN A 377 -1.68 21.06 -44.48
N GLY A 378 -2.31 21.04 -43.30
CA GLY A 378 -3.71 20.64 -43.15
C GLY A 378 -3.92 19.26 -42.54
N ARG A 379 -2.85 18.63 -42.00
CA ARG A 379 -2.87 17.28 -41.38
C ARG A 379 -3.21 16.18 -42.38
N ASN A 380 -3.39 14.95 -41.91
CA ASN A 380 -3.65 13.77 -42.75
C ASN A 380 -2.67 13.68 -43.93
N SER A 381 -1.38 13.86 -43.64
CA SER A 381 -0.33 13.94 -44.66
C SER A 381 1.00 13.38 -44.17
N ILE A 382 1.84 12.97 -45.13
CA ILE A 382 3.18 12.42 -44.89
C ILE A 382 4.19 13.36 -45.53
N VAL A 383 5.13 13.88 -44.73
CA VAL A 383 6.21 14.76 -45.22
C VAL A 383 7.56 14.11 -44.94
N THR A 384 8.48 14.22 -45.91
CA THR A 384 9.85 13.68 -45.83
C THR A 384 10.89 14.80 -45.71
N ASN A 385 12.01 14.54 -45.00
CA ASN A 385 13.13 15.49 -44.81
C ASN A 385 14.46 15.07 -45.42
#